data_AF-A0A136PT69-F1
#
_entry.id   AF-A0A136PT69-F1
#
_cell.length_a   1.000
_cell.length_b   1.000
_cell.length_c   1.000
_cell.angle_alpha   90.00
_cell.angle_beta   90.00
_cell.angle_gamma   90.00
#
_symmetry.space_group_name_H-M   'P 1'
#
loop_
_entity.id
_entity.type
_entity.pdbx_description
1 polymer ?
#
loop_
_entity_poly.entity_id
_entity_poly.type
_entity_poly.pdbx_seq_one_letter_code
_entity_poly.pdbx_strand_id
1 'polypeptide(L)'
;MLVRGDDVVTVPGVPVTVADTIGAGDTFMGALIDALVGLGAHGPAARGVLAALSGKELRRAGSRAASAAAVTVSRPGADPPTPAELDAVAQAATG
;
A
#
# COMPACT_ATOMS: atom_id res chain seq x y z
N MET A 1 5.87 -4.85 -7.21
CA MET A 1 6.97 -5.57 -6.55
C MET A 1 7.65 -4.61 -5.58
N LEU A 2 8.00 -5.08 -4.38
CA LEU A 2 8.79 -4.31 -3.40
C LEU A 2 10.11 -5.04 -3.14
N VAL A 3 11.18 -4.28 -2.94
CA VAL A 3 12.55 -4.81 -2.76
C VAL A 3 13.18 -4.21 -1.51
N ARG A 4 13.79 -5.05 -0.67
CA ARG A 4 14.59 -4.66 0.51
C ARG A 4 15.85 -5.52 0.57
N GLY A 5 16.99 -4.95 0.19
CA GLY A 5 18.22 -5.76 0.00
C GLY A 5 17.98 -6.81 -1.07
N ASP A 6 18.28 -8.07 -0.76
CA ASP A 6 18.03 -9.22 -1.66
C ASP A 6 16.60 -9.80 -1.53
N ASP A 7 15.78 -9.31 -0.59
CA ASP A 7 14.40 -9.77 -0.41
C ASP A 7 13.47 -9.10 -1.44
N VAL A 8 12.78 -9.93 -2.21
CA VAL A 8 11.86 -9.50 -3.28
C VAL A 8 10.46 -9.99 -2.94
N VAL A 9 9.54 -9.04 -2.75
CA VAL A 9 8.15 -9.32 -2.42
C VAL A 9 7.24 -8.92 -3.59
N THR A 10 6.64 -9.93 -4.21
CA THR A 10 5.60 -9.73 -5.22
C THR A 10 4.26 -9.43 -4.58
N VAL A 11 3.68 -8.29 -4.89
CA VAL A 11 2.31 -7.92 -4.51
C VAL A 11 1.48 -7.87 -5.80
N PRO A 12 0.47 -8.74 -5.97
CA PRO A 12 -0.41 -8.69 -7.13
C PRO A 12 -1.26 -7.42 -7.09
N GLY A 13 -1.65 -6.94 -8.26
CA GLY A 13 -2.65 -5.87 -8.36
C GLY A 13 -4.03 -6.37 -7.90
N VAL A 14 -4.88 -5.45 -7.45
CA VAL A 14 -6.25 -5.74 -7.05
C VAL A 14 -7.16 -5.48 -8.26
N PRO A 15 -7.89 -6.48 -8.79
CA PRO A 15 -8.80 -6.29 -9.91
C PRO A 15 -9.93 -5.33 -9.55
N VAL A 16 -10.16 -4.33 -10.40
CA VAL A 16 -11.25 -3.36 -10.27
C VAL A 16 -11.78 -2.98 -11.65
N THR A 17 -13.02 -2.51 -11.71
CA THR A 17 -13.52 -1.79 -12.89
C THR A 17 -12.84 -0.42 -12.94
N VAL A 18 -12.06 -0.17 -13.99
CA VAL A 18 -11.30 1.07 -14.16
C VAL A 18 -12.23 2.21 -14.56
N ALA A 19 -12.21 3.30 -13.78
CA ALA A 19 -12.83 4.57 -14.14
C ALA A 19 -11.79 5.58 -14.66
N ASP A 20 -10.65 5.68 -13.97
CA ASP A 20 -9.51 6.55 -14.31
C ASP A 20 -8.22 5.97 -13.67
N THR A 21 -7.04 6.51 -13.97
CA THR A 21 -5.76 6.17 -13.34
C THR A 21 -5.02 7.37 -12.76
N ILE A 22 -5.58 8.58 -12.89
CA ILE A 22 -5.02 9.79 -12.31
C ILE A 22 -4.87 9.64 -10.79
N GLY A 23 -3.68 9.94 -10.27
CA GLY A 23 -3.40 9.88 -8.83
C GLY A 23 -3.26 8.47 -8.24
N ALA A 24 -3.38 7.39 -9.03
CA ALA A 24 -3.21 6.03 -8.53
C ALA A 24 -1.79 5.77 -7.99
N GLY A 25 -0.77 6.30 -8.68
CA GLY A 25 0.63 6.19 -8.25
C GLY A 25 0.92 6.98 -6.97
N ASP A 26 0.40 8.20 -6.86
CA ASP A 26 0.53 9.02 -5.66
C ASP A 26 -0.20 8.39 -4.47
N THR A 27 -1.39 7.83 -4.71
CA THR A 27 -2.14 7.09 -3.70
C THR A 27 -1.39 5.84 -3.24
N PHE A 28 -0.80 5.08 -4.17
CA PHE A 28 0.05 3.93 -3.83
C PHE A 28 1.21 4.37 -2.92
N MET A 29 1.95 5.41 -3.32
CA MET A 29 3.10 5.88 -2.57
C MET A 29 2.71 6.45 -1.21
N GLY A 30 1.64 7.24 -1.13
CA GLY A 30 1.12 7.80 0.11
C GLY A 30 0.70 6.71 1.09
N ALA A 31 -0.07 5.71 0.62
CA ALA A 31 -0.49 4.58 1.44
C ALA A 31 0.68 3.66 1.85
N LEU A 32 1.70 3.52 0.99
CA LEU A 32 2.91 2.76 1.33
C LEU A 32 3.71 3.47 2.43
N ILE A 33 3.92 4.78 2.30
CA ILE A 33 4.64 5.58 3.31
C ILE A 33 3.86 5.58 4.63
N ASP A 34 2.54 5.79 4.61
CA ASP A 34 1.67 5.69 5.79
C ASP A 34 1.84 4.34 6.50
N ALA A 35 1.77 3.23 5.75
CA ALA A 35 1.95 1.90 6.31
C ALA A 35 3.35 1.70 6.94
N LEU A 36 4.41 2.20 6.30
CA LEU A 36 5.77 2.10 6.81
C LEU A 36 5.97 2.96 8.07
N VAL A 37 5.42 4.18 8.09
CA VAL A 37 5.43 5.06 9.27
C VAL A 37 4.67 4.41 10.43
N GLY A 38 3.53 3.76 10.16
CA GLY A 38 2.78 2.97 11.13
C GLY A 38 3.54 1.77 11.70
N LEU A 39 4.56 1.27 11.00
CA LEU A 39 5.52 0.25 11.48
C LEU A 39 6.71 0.86 12.24
N GLY A 40 6.72 2.17 12.46
CA GLY A 40 7.78 2.87 13.18
C GLY A 40 8.90 3.42 12.29
N ALA A 41 8.76 3.38 10.96
CA ALA A 41 9.80 3.87 10.03
C ALA A 41 9.79 5.40 9.89
N HIS A 42 10.02 6.12 10.99
CA HIS A 42 10.08 7.59 11.03
C HIS A 42 11.21 8.10 11.94
N GLY A 43 11.64 9.33 11.71
CA GLY A 43 12.73 9.96 12.46
C GLY A 43 14.09 9.26 12.31
N PRO A 44 15.01 9.43 13.28
CA PRO A 44 16.37 8.88 13.20
C PRO A 44 16.42 7.35 13.12
N ALA A 45 15.40 6.65 13.62
CA ALA A 45 15.32 5.20 13.62
C ALA A 45 14.86 4.60 12.29
N ALA A 46 14.32 5.41 11.36
CA ALA A 46 13.66 4.94 10.14
C ALA A 46 14.51 3.95 9.34
N ARG A 47 15.81 4.24 9.18
CA ARG A 47 16.72 3.37 8.42
C ARG A 47 16.86 1.98 9.04
N GLY A 48 16.95 1.89 10.37
CA GLY A 48 17.04 0.63 11.08
C GLY A 48 15.74 -0.17 11.00
N VAL A 49 14.60 0.49 11.15
CA VAL A 49 13.28 -0.14 11.01
C VAL A 49 13.09 -0.69 9.60
N LEU A 50 13.35 0.12 8.56
CA LEU A 50 13.22 -0.31 7.17
C LEU A 50 14.12 -1.51 6.84
N ALA A 51 15.34 -1.55 7.37
CA ALA A 51 16.26 -2.67 7.19
C ALA A 51 15.78 -3.95 7.90
N ALA A 52 15.08 -3.81 9.03
CA ALA A 52 14.62 -4.92 9.86
C ALA A 52 13.23 -5.45 9.49
N LEU A 53 12.49 -4.78 8.59
CA LEU A 53 11.17 -5.26 8.14
C LEU A 53 11.26 -6.69 7.63
N SER A 54 10.32 -7.53 8.05
CA SER A 54 10.14 -8.86 7.47
C SER A 54 9.50 -8.78 6.07
N GLY A 55 9.69 -9.82 5.26
CA GLY A 55 8.96 -9.94 3.99
C GLY A 55 7.44 -9.95 4.16
N LYS A 56 6.92 -10.40 5.31
CA LYS A 56 5.48 -10.36 5.64
C LYS A 56 4.99 -8.93 5.87
N GLU A 57 5.74 -8.11 6.61
CA GLU A 57 5.42 -6.70 6.83
C GLU A 57 5.51 -5.91 5.52
N LEU A 58 6.54 -6.16 4.71
CA LEU A 58 6.70 -5.53 3.40
C LEU A 58 5.54 -5.90 2.47
N ARG A 59 5.11 -7.18 2.47
CA ARG A 59 3.94 -7.65 1.73
C ARG A 59 2.67 -6.95 2.21
N ARG A 60 2.45 -6.84 3.52
CA ARG A 60 1.26 -6.19 4.09
C ARG A 60 1.19 -4.71 3.72
N ALA A 61 2.31 -3.99 3.83
CA ALA A 61 2.40 -2.59 3.44
C ALA A 61 2.11 -2.41 1.93
N GLY A 62 2.73 -3.23 1.09
CA GLY A 62 2.49 -3.20 -0.35
C GLY A 62 1.07 -3.59 -0.75
N SER A 63 0.46 -4.57 -0.09
CA SER A 63 -0.94 -4.94 -0.32
C SER A 63 -1.90 -3.81 0.06
N ARG A 64 -1.67 -3.13 1.19
CA ARG A 64 -2.46 -1.94 1.57
C ARG A 64 -2.34 -0.84 0.52
N ALA A 65 -1.12 -0.56 0.04
CA ALA A 65 -0.88 0.42 -1.01
C ALA A 65 -1.54 0.05 -2.35
N ALA A 66 -1.49 -1.23 -2.74
CA ALA A 66 -2.14 -1.73 -3.94
C ALA A 66 -3.67 -1.61 -3.87
N SER A 67 -4.27 -1.92 -2.71
CA SER A 67 -5.71 -1.71 -2.49
C SER A 67 -6.09 -0.24 -2.56
N ALA A 68 -5.25 0.66 -2.02
CA ALA A 68 -5.50 2.09 -2.09
C ALA A 68 -5.52 2.61 -3.53
N ALA A 69 -4.50 2.24 -4.30
CA ALA A 69 -4.43 2.57 -5.71
C ALA A 69 -5.61 1.99 -6.50
N ALA A 70 -6.04 0.77 -6.20
CA ALA A 70 -7.17 0.14 -6.88
C ALA A 70 -8.49 0.86 -6.61
N VAL A 71 -8.72 1.34 -5.37
CA VAL A 71 -9.90 2.15 -5.07
C VAL A 71 -9.86 3.48 -5.85
N THR A 72 -8.71 4.16 -5.89
CA THR A 72 -8.56 5.38 -6.71
C THR A 72 -8.80 5.11 -8.18
N VAL A 73 -8.29 4.01 -8.72
CA VAL A 73 -8.51 3.61 -10.12
C VAL A 73 -9.99 3.36 -10.43
N SER A 74 -10.77 2.93 -9.44
CA SER A 74 -12.22 2.71 -9.58
C SER A 74 -13.08 3.97 -9.54
N ARG A 75 -12.46 5.16 -9.37
CA ARG A 75 -13.16 6.44 -9.23
C ARG A 75 -12.65 7.46 -10.26
N PRO A 76 -13.49 8.42 -10.70
CA PRO A 76 -13.02 9.49 -11.58
C PRO A 76 -12.06 10.44 -10.86
N GLY A 77 -10.91 10.73 -11.48
CA GLY A 77 -9.90 11.65 -10.94
C GLY A 77 -9.08 11.11 -9.76
N ALA A 78 -8.28 11.99 -9.16
CA ALA A 78 -7.46 11.65 -7.98
C ALA A 78 -8.31 11.67 -6.69
N ASP A 79 -9.04 10.59 -6.45
CA ASP A 79 -9.84 10.37 -5.23
C ASP A 79 -9.27 9.19 -4.40
N PRO A 80 -8.31 9.43 -3.49
CA PRO A 80 -7.76 8.39 -2.62
C PRO A 80 -8.78 7.93 -1.57
N PRO A 81 -8.78 6.64 -1.18
CA PRO A 81 -9.68 6.14 -0.13
C PRO A 81 -9.29 6.66 1.25
N THR A 82 -10.30 6.72 2.12
CA THR A 82 -10.11 6.89 3.56
C THR A 82 -9.55 5.61 4.21
N PRO A 83 -8.97 5.71 5.42
CA PRO A 83 -8.53 4.52 6.16
C PRO A 83 -9.64 3.50 6.41
N ALA A 84 -10.86 3.96 6.70
CA ALA A 84 -12.01 3.09 6.96
C ALA A 84 -12.43 2.29 5.71
N GLU A 85 -12.40 2.92 4.53
CA GLU A 85 -12.66 2.24 3.26
C GLU A 85 -11.60 1.18 2.97
N LEU A 86 -10.32 1.48 3.24
CA LEU A 86 -9.23 0.52 3.09
C LEU A 86 -9.37 -0.69 4.03
N ASP A 87 -9.80 -0.46 5.26
CA ASP A 87 -9.98 -1.53 6.23
C ASP A 87 -11.18 -2.41 5.86
N ALA A 88 -12.24 -1.84 5.29
CA ALA A 88 -13.36 -2.58 4.72
C ALA A 88 -12.94 -3.45 3.53
N VAL A 89 -12.11 -2.92 2.62
CA VAL A 89 -11.55 -3.68 1.48
C VAL A 89 -10.68 -4.85 1.97
N ALA A 90 -9.86 -4.63 3.01
CA ALA A 90 -9.02 -5.68 3.58
C ALA A 90 -9.83 -6.82 4.23
N GLN A 91 -10.94 -6.48 4.89
CA GLN A 91 -11.85 -7.47 5.48
C GLN A 91 -12.56 -8.30 4.40
N ALA A 92 -13.01 -7.66 3.33
CA ALA A 92 -13.69 -8.34 2.21
C ALA A 92 -12.78 -9.34 1.46
N ALA A 93 -11.46 -9.15 1.47
CA ALA A 93 -10.51 -10.07 0.84
C ALA A 93 -10.15 -11.30 1.71
N THR A 94 -10.61 -11.36 2.96
CA THR A 94 -10.28 -12.42 3.93
C THR A 94 -11.46 -13.36 4.21
N GLY A 95 -12.64 -13.07 3.66
CA GLY A 95 -13.85 -13.92 3.71
C GLY A 95 -14.07 -14.65 2.41
#